data_AF-A0A3C1FFX0-F1
#
_entry.id   AF-A0A3C1FFX0-F1
#
_cell.length_a   1.000
_cell.length_b   1.000
_cell.length_c   1.000
_cell.angle_alpha   90.00
_cell.angle_beta   90.00
_cell.angle_gamma   90.00
#
_symmetry.space_group_name_H-M   'P 1'
#
loop_
_entity.id
_entity.type
_entity.pdbx_description
1 polymer ?
#
loop_
_entity_poly.entity_id
_entity_poly.type
_entity_poly.pdbx_seq_one_letter_code
_entity_poly.pdbx_strand_id
1 'polypeptide(L)'
;MVVNLGSVPVAEIHRWKTEATQRLLGSTIGFTEEQWHQAAGVPGWTRAHVATHLARNADYLRTVLVAAQAGLSQPELPSQRERRNELELGADRPGLELQIDLDASCGALQSTIEATTDWTPQVRLNGAELPLSAVPLVRLHEVCVHHLDLACGVSADDLAADAAEWLLRWVLFRLEDADIPRLKVIGDSIQAVVGTGPDQPHEVHAHDARLWAWLSGRAAPASVNGAENLRLPLLG
;
A
#
# COMPACT_ATOMS: atom_id res chain seq x y z
N MET A 1 -12.54 -14.12 -14.09
CA MET A 1 -12.99 -14.52 -12.74
C MET A 1 -12.81 -13.29 -11.89
N VAL A 2 -13.89 -12.79 -11.28
CA VAL A 2 -13.85 -11.59 -10.43
C VAL A 2 -12.84 -11.82 -9.30
N VAL A 3 -11.95 -10.87 -9.05
CA VAL A 3 -10.94 -11.03 -8.00
C VAL A 3 -11.60 -10.71 -6.67
N ASN A 4 -12.16 -11.73 -6.03
CA ASN A 4 -12.73 -11.58 -4.70
C ASN A 4 -11.59 -11.59 -3.67
N LEU A 5 -11.49 -10.52 -2.86
CA LEU A 5 -10.56 -10.47 -1.72
C LEU A 5 -10.80 -11.60 -0.71
N GLY A 6 -12.00 -12.19 -0.69
CA GLY A 6 -12.40 -13.22 0.25
C GLY A 6 -12.56 -12.68 1.67
N SER A 7 -12.66 -13.59 2.65
CA SER A 7 -12.66 -13.20 4.06
C SER A 7 -11.23 -12.84 4.47
N VAL A 8 -10.98 -11.56 4.68
CA VAL A 8 -9.69 -11.04 5.14
C VAL A 8 -9.33 -11.63 6.51
N PRO A 9 -8.18 -12.34 6.66
CA PRO A 9 -7.72 -12.87 7.93
C PRO A 9 -7.11 -11.73 8.75
N VAL A 10 -7.96 -11.02 9.47
CA VAL A 10 -7.61 -9.76 10.15
C VAL A 10 -6.43 -9.95 11.11
N ALA A 11 -6.35 -11.06 11.85
CA ALA A 11 -5.28 -11.30 12.82
C ALA A 11 -3.90 -11.45 12.15
N GLU A 12 -3.83 -12.25 11.08
CA GLU A 12 -2.61 -12.47 10.30
C GLU A 12 -2.17 -11.19 9.58
N ILE A 13 -3.10 -10.48 8.94
CA ILE A 13 -2.80 -9.22 8.27
C ILE A 13 -2.37 -8.16 9.27
N HIS A 14 -3.00 -8.08 10.43
CA HIS A 14 -2.60 -7.18 11.50
C HIS A 14 -1.17 -7.47 11.95
N ARG A 15 -0.81 -8.75 12.14
CA ARG A 15 0.57 -9.16 12.46
C ARG A 15 1.55 -8.72 11.38
N TRP A 16 1.32 -9.07 10.11
CA TRP A 16 2.22 -8.69 9.00
C TRP A 16 2.34 -7.17 8.86
N LYS A 17 1.24 -6.43 9.01
CA LYS A 17 1.23 -4.96 8.98
C LYS A 17 2.08 -4.40 10.11
N THR A 18 1.99 -4.97 11.31
CA THR A 18 2.78 -4.51 12.46
C THR A 18 4.27 -4.76 12.21
N GLU A 19 4.63 -5.95 11.73
CA GLU A 19 6.02 -6.30 11.39
C GLU A 19 6.57 -5.41 10.26
N ALA A 20 5.77 -5.16 9.21
CA ALA A 20 6.16 -4.29 8.09
C ALA A 20 6.38 -2.85 8.55
N THR A 21 5.48 -2.32 9.38
CA THR A 21 5.64 -0.98 9.97
C THR A 21 6.92 -0.90 10.79
N GLN A 22 7.20 -1.89 11.65
CA GLN A 22 8.43 -1.91 12.45
C GLN A 22 9.70 -1.94 11.59
N ARG A 23 9.72 -2.73 10.51
CA ARG A 23 10.85 -2.76 9.57
C ARG A 23 11.03 -1.42 8.86
N LEU A 24 9.94 -0.76 8.46
CA LEU A 24 9.99 0.55 7.82
C LEU A 24 10.55 1.60 8.79
N LEU A 25 10.01 1.68 10.01
CA LEU A 25 10.48 2.62 11.04
C LEU A 25 11.95 2.38 11.41
N GLY A 26 12.36 1.10 11.50
CA GLY A 26 13.76 0.73 11.72
C GLY A 26 14.69 1.12 10.57
N SER A 27 14.17 1.21 9.34
CA SER A 27 14.94 1.73 8.20
C SER A 27 15.03 3.25 8.22
N THR A 28 13.91 3.94 8.50
CA THR A 28 13.84 5.41 8.43
C THR A 28 14.61 6.11 9.54
N ILE A 29 14.66 5.51 10.74
CA ILE A 29 15.42 6.08 11.87
C ILE A 29 16.94 6.15 11.59
N GLY A 30 17.42 5.36 10.63
CA GLY A 30 18.81 5.38 10.18
C GLY A 30 19.14 6.48 9.16
N PHE A 31 18.15 7.22 8.66
CA PHE A 31 18.37 8.27 7.66
C PHE A 31 19.01 9.52 8.27
N THR A 32 20.02 10.05 7.59
CA THR A 32 20.52 11.41 7.86
C THR A 32 19.54 12.46 7.33
N GLU A 33 19.74 13.72 7.75
CA GLU A 33 18.96 14.84 7.24
C GLU A 33 19.03 14.92 5.71
N GLU A 34 20.23 14.79 5.13
CA GLU A 34 20.40 14.82 3.68
C GLU A 34 19.68 13.66 2.99
N GLN A 35 19.64 12.49 3.62
CA GLN A 35 18.96 11.31 3.06
C GLN A 35 17.44 11.46 3.04
N TRP A 36 16.83 12.16 3.99
CA TRP A 36 15.40 12.46 3.99
C TRP A 36 14.98 13.27 2.75
N HIS A 37 15.86 14.16 2.29
CA HIS A 37 15.60 15.04 1.16
C HIS A 37 16.09 14.49 -0.19
N GLN A 38 16.61 13.26 -0.21
CA GLN A 38 16.91 12.55 -1.46
C GLN A 38 15.65 12.04 -2.15
N ALA A 39 15.74 11.87 -3.47
CA ALA A 39 14.67 11.32 -4.29
C ALA A 39 14.25 9.92 -3.80
N ALA A 40 12.93 9.69 -3.80
CA ALA A 40 12.29 8.40 -3.59
C ALA A 40 11.97 7.71 -4.94
N GLY A 41 11.46 6.48 -4.87
CA GLY A 41 11.00 5.71 -6.03
C GLY A 41 9.74 6.27 -6.69
N VAL A 42 8.96 7.09 -5.97
CA VAL A 42 7.82 7.83 -6.54
C VAL A 42 8.34 9.06 -7.29
N PRO A 43 8.04 9.23 -8.59
CA PRO A 43 8.51 10.38 -9.36
C PRO A 43 8.12 11.72 -8.74
N GLY A 44 9.11 12.58 -8.53
CA GLY A 44 8.95 13.91 -7.93
C GLY A 44 8.89 13.92 -6.40
N TRP A 45 8.95 12.77 -5.73
CA TRP A 45 8.92 12.71 -4.27
C TRP A 45 10.33 12.55 -3.69
N THR A 46 10.54 13.12 -2.51
CA THR A 46 11.66 12.76 -1.63
C THR A 46 11.24 11.69 -0.61
N ARG A 47 12.18 11.12 0.15
CA ARG A 47 11.84 10.23 1.26
C ARG A 47 10.97 10.93 2.33
N ALA A 48 11.15 12.23 2.51
CA ALA A 48 10.32 13.06 3.38
C ALA A 48 8.85 13.15 2.91
N HIS A 49 8.62 13.19 1.59
CA HIS A 49 7.27 13.08 1.03
C HIS A 49 6.67 11.71 1.36
N VAL A 50 7.43 10.62 1.19
CA VAL A 50 6.96 9.27 1.52
C VAL A 50 6.57 9.14 3.00
N ALA A 51 7.40 9.63 3.93
CA ALA A 51 7.09 9.61 5.35
C ALA A 51 5.84 10.45 5.69
N THR A 52 5.72 11.64 5.11
CA THR A 52 4.54 12.50 5.29
C THR A 52 3.27 11.82 4.76
N HIS A 53 3.33 11.22 3.57
CA HIS A 53 2.21 10.46 3.01
C HIS A 53 1.80 9.30 3.92
N LEU A 54 2.76 8.50 4.38
CA LEU A 54 2.48 7.38 5.27
C LEU A 54 1.88 7.82 6.60
N ALA A 55 2.29 8.98 7.15
CA ALA A 55 1.70 9.53 8.36
C ALA A 55 0.24 9.98 8.14
N ARG A 56 -0.03 10.75 7.07
CA ARG A 56 -1.39 11.21 6.74
C ARG A 56 -2.32 10.06 6.35
N ASN A 57 -1.81 9.03 5.68
CA ASN A 57 -2.54 7.79 5.42
C ASN A 57 -2.95 7.10 6.73
N ALA A 58 -2.05 7.04 7.72
CA ALA A 58 -2.37 6.45 9.02
C ALA A 58 -3.44 7.25 9.77
N ASP A 59 -3.34 8.58 9.76
CA ASP A 59 -4.31 9.47 10.39
C ASP A 59 -5.70 9.33 9.79
N TYR A 60 -5.78 9.25 8.45
CA TYR A 60 -7.05 9.04 7.75
C TYR A 60 -7.66 7.68 8.11
N LEU A 61 -6.91 6.59 7.99
CA LEU A 61 -7.41 5.25 8.31
C LEU A 61 -7.84 5.13 9.79
N ARG A 62 -7.12 5.79 10.69
CA ARG A 62 -7.50 5.88 12.09
C ARG A 62 -8.84 6.59 12.25
N THR A 63 -9.06 7.70 11.55
CA THR A 63 -10.31 8.45 11.61
C THR A 63 -11.48 7.64 11.04
N VAL A 64 -11.25 6.86 9.96
CA VAL A 64 -12.23 5.92 9.42
C VAL A 64 -12.63 4.86 10.46
N LEU A 65 -11.66 4.24 11.14
CA LEU A 65 -11.92 3.25 12.19
C LEU A 65 -12.74 3.86 13.35
N VAL A 66 -12.31 5.02 13.85
CA VAL A 66 -13.00 5.72 14.96
C VAL A 66 -14.44 6.07 14.57
N ALA A 67 -14.67 6.58 13.36
CA ALA A 67 -16.02 6.91 12.89
C ALA A 67 -16.90 5.66 12.78
N ALA A 68 -16.37 4.58 12.20
CA ALA A 68 -17.10 3.32 12.07
C ALA A 68 -17.48 2.72 13.43
N GLN A 69 -16.55 2.71 14.39
CA GLN A 69 -16.82 2.23 15.77
C GLN A 69 -17.87 3.08 16.50
N ALA A 70 -17.95 4.38 16.19
CA ALA A 70 -18.94 5.29 16.75
C ALA A 70 -20.28 5.26 16.00
N GLY A 71 -20.42 4.47 14.92
CA GLY A 71 -21.61 4.49 14.06
C GLY A 71 -21.80 5.81 13.31
N LEU A 72 -20.72 6.57 13.12
CA LEU A 72 -20.71 7.84 12.41
C LEU A 72 -20.35 7.62 10.93
N SER A 73 -20.76 8.57 10.09
CA SER A 73 -20.36 8.60 8.68
C SER A 73 -18.84 8.65 8.54
N GLN A 74 -18.32 7.96 7.54
CA GLN A 74 -16.90 8.00 7.21
C GLN A 74 -16.46 9.45 6.92
N PRO A 75 -15.28 9.90 7.42
CA PRO A 75 -14.75 11.21 7.09
C PRO A 75 -14.53 11.36 5.58
N GLU A 76 -14.79 12.57 5.08
CA GLU A 76 -14.45 12.89 3.69
C GLU A 76 -12.94 12.85 3.48
N LEU A 77 -12.52 12.35 2.31
CA LEU A 77 -11.13 12.44 1.90
C LEU A 77 -10.76 13.90 1.65
N PRO A 78 -9.59 14.36 2.11
CA PRO A 78 -9.12 15.69 1.75
C PRO A 78 -8.99 15.80 0.23
N SER A 79 -9.28 16.99 -0.29
CA SER A 79 -9.20 17.27 -1.72
C SER A 79 -7.77 17.01 -2.24
N GLN A 80 -7.62 16.77 -3.53
CA GLN A 80 -6.28 16.57 -4.12
C GLN A 80 -5.34 17.75 -3.85
N ARG A 81 -5.88 18.98 -3.82
CA ARG A 81 -5.09 20.18 -3.52
C ARG A 81 -4.63 20.21 -2.07
N GLU A 82 -5.50 19.86 -1.13
CA GLU A 82 -5.14 19.78 0.31
C GLU A 82 -4.08 18.71 0.54
N ARG A 83 -4.28 17.49 0.00
CA ARG A 83 -3.29 16.41 0.12
C ARG A 83 -1.93 16.80 -0.44
N ARG A 84 -1.90 17.44 -1.62
CA ARG A 84 -0.65 17.93 -2.21
C ARG A 84 0.00 18.97 -1.32
N ASN A 85 -0.75 19.97 -0.86
CA ASN A 85 -0.19 21.02 0.00
C ASN A 85 0.35 20.47 1.33
N GLU A 86 -0.37 19.55 1.97
CA GLU A 86 0.10 18.87 3.17
C GLU A 86 1.36 18.05 2.92
N LEU A 87 1.45 17.41 1.75
CA LEU A 87 2.62 16.63 1.37
C LEU A 87 3.87 17.50 1.20
N GLU A 88 3.76 18.61 0.46
CA GLU A 88 4.90 19.54 0.26
C GLU A 88 5.34 20.17 1.59
N LEU A 89 4.40 20.71 2.37
CA LEU A 89 4.70 21.31 3.67
C LEU A 89 5.29 20.29 4.64
N GLY A 90 4.77 19.07 4.63
CA GLY A 90 5.27 18.01 5.50
C GLY A 90 6.66 17.54 5.08
N ALA A 91 6.97 17.50 3.79
CA ALA A 91 8.26 17.08 3.28
C ALA A 91 9.40 18.06 3.58
N ASP A 92 9.09 19.35 3.78
CA ASP A 92 10.07 20.38 4.16
C ASP A 92 10.50 20.32 5.64
N ARG A 93 9.91 19.43 6.44
CA ARG A 93 10.23 19.30 7.86
C ARG A 93 11.61 18.66 8.08
N PRO A 94 12.28 18.97 9.21
CA PRO A 94 13.49 18.26 9.62
C PRO A 94 13.28 16.76 9.78
N GLY A 95 14.31 15.97 9.52
CA GLY A 95 14.30 14.50 9.60
C GLY A 95 13.79 13.95 10.94
N LEU A 96 14.16 14.60 12.05
CA LEU A 96 13.66 14.21 13.38
C LEU A 96 12.15 14.41 13.52
N GLU A 97 11.60 15.52 12.99
CA GLU A 97 10.16 15.78 13.03
C GLU A 97 9.39 14.81 12.13
N LEU A 98 9.96 14.48 10.95
CA LEU A 98 9.41 13.45 10.05
C LEU A 98 9.32 12.09 10.74
N GLN A 99 10.41 11.66 11.41
CA GLN A 99 10.45 10.40 12.13
C GLN A 99 9.45 10.37 13.29
N ILE A 100 9.37 11.45 14.09
CA ILE A 100 8.42 11.56 15.20
C ILE A 100 6.97 11.49 14.69
N ASP A 101 6.63 12.21 13.62
CA ASP A 101 5.28 12.19 13.03
C ASP A 101 4.93 10.79 12.50
N LEU A 102 5.87 10.14 11.83
CA LEU A 102 5.69 8.79 11.31
C LEU A 102 5.49 7.76 12.44
N ASP A 103 6.31 7.81 13.50
CA ASP A 103 6.17 6.95 14.68
C ASP A 103 4.83 7.15 15.39
N ALA A 104 4.47 8.41 15.64
CA ALA A 104 3.25 8.76 16.36
C ALA A 104 1.99 8.35 15.60
N SER A 105 1.92 8.65 14.30
CA SER A 105 0.77 8.30 13.45
C SER A 105 0.62 6.79 13.27
N CYS A 106 1.74 6.06 13.08
CA CYS A 106 1.74 4.59 13.00
C CYS A 106 1.28 3.96 14.32
N GLY A 107 1.79 4.44 15.46
CA GLY A 107 1.40 3.97 16.79
C GLY A 107 -0.08 4.25 17.08
N ALA A 108 -0.58 5.43 16.74
CA ALA A 108 -1.98 5.78 16.93
C ALA A 108 -2.92 4.89 16.12
N LEU A 109 -2.60 4.61 14.84
CA LEU A 109 -3.37 3.68 14.03
C LEU A 109 -3.30 2.25 14.59
N GLN A 110 -2.11 1.81 15.03
CA GLN A 110 -1.94 0.48 15.67
C GLN A 110 -2.88 0.30 16.85
N SER A 111 -2.89 1.26 17.78
CA SER A 111 -3.76 1.19 18.96
C SER A 111 -5.24 1.21 18.61
N THR A 112 -5.64 1.96 17.57
CA THR A 112 -7.04 1.95 17.11
C THR A 112 -7.44 0.62 16.48
N ILE A 113 -6.56 0.00 15.69
CA ILE A 113 -6.79 -1.36 15.15
C ILE A 113 -6.93 -2.38 16.29
N GLU A 114 -6.06 -2.32 17.31
CA GLU A 114 -6.12 -3.22 18.47
C GLU A 114 -7.41 -3.04 19.30
N ALA A 115 -7.93 -1.81 19.36
CA ALA A 115 -9.19 -1.52 20.05
C ALA A 115 -10.45 -1.85 19.22
N THR A 116 -10.30 -2.23 17.95
CA THR A 116 -11.44 -2.52 17.06
C THR A 116 -11.95 -3.94 17.25
N THR A 117 -13.20 -4.06 17.68
CA THR A 117 -13.86 -5.34 17.97
C THR A 117 -14.89 -5.76 16.91
N ASP A 118 -15.48 -4.80 16.21
CA ASP A 118 -16.41 -5.04 15.10
C ASP A 118 -15.77 -4.61 13.78
N TRP A 119 -15.61 -5.57 12.87
CA TRP A 119 -14.98 -5.41 11.57
C TRP A 119 -15.97 -5.49 10.40
N THR A 120 -17.27 -5.57 10.71
CA THR A 120 -18.35 -5.73 9.73
C THR A 120 -18.83 -4.44 9.04
N PRO A 121 -18.71 -3.23 9.63
CA PRO A 121 -19.17 -2.00 8.97
C PRO A 121 -18.56 -1.83 7.58
N GLN A 122 -19.35 -1.32 6.64
CA GLN A 122 -18.87 -1.03 5.29
C GLN A 122 -18.24 0.37 5.25
N VAL A 123 -17.12 0.48 4.54
CA VAL A 123 -16.35 1.70 4.35
C VAL A 123 -15.90 1.80 2.90
N ARG A 124 -15.72 3.02 2.41
CA ARG A 124 -15.17 3.28 1.08
C ARG A 124 -13.65 3.44 1.15
N LEU A 125 -12.92 2.49 0.59
CA LEU A 125 -11.45 2.50 0.52
C LEU A 125 -11.01 2.37 -0.94
N ASN A 126 -10.11 3.26 -1.37
CA ASN A 126 -9.58 3.29 -2.74
C ASN A 126 -10.66 3.19 -3.85
N GLY A 127 -11.82 3.80 -3.61
CA GLY A 127 -12.95 3.84 -4.54
C GLY A 127 -13.97 2.70 -4.41
N ALA A 128 -13.65 1.64 -3.65
CA ALA A 128 -14.51 0.48 -3.45
C ALA A 128 -15.20 0.47 -2.08
N GLU A 129 -16.42 -0.05 -2.01
CA GLU A 129 -17.10 -0.38 -0.76
C GLU A 129 -16.57 -1.73 -0.25
N LEU A 130 -15.97 -1.71 0.94
CA LEU A 130 -15.31 -2.86 1.56
C LEU A 130 -15.70 -2.95 3.05
N PRO A 131 -15.68 -4.15 3.65
CA PRO A 131 -15.78 -4.26 5.10
C PRO A 131 -14.59 -3.60 5.78
N LEU A 132 -14.79 -3.10 7.00
CA LEU A 132 -13.76 -2.44 7.82
C LEU A 132 -12.52 -3.32 8.01
N SER A 133 -12.69 -4.66 7.98
CA SER A 133 -11.61 -5.65 7.98
C SER A 133 -10.58 -5.47 6.86
N ALA A 134 -10.88 -4.72 5.80
CA ALA A 134 -9.91 -4.41 4.74
C ALA A 134 -8.88 -3.34 5.17
N VAL A 135 -9.15 -2.52 6.19
CA VAL A 135 -8.27 -1.41 6.61
C VAL A 135 -6.83 -1.87 6.93
N PRO A 136 -6.61 -2.95 7.72
CA PRO A 136 -5.26 -3.46 7.94
C PRO A 136 -4.53 -3.90 6.66
N LEU A 137 -5.25 -4.45 5.67
CA LEU A 137 -4.67 -4.89 4.39
C LEU A 137 -4.27 -3.67 3.53
N VAL A 138 -5.14 -2.65 3.47
CA VAL A 138 -4.79 -1.38 2.81
C VAL A 138 -3.54 -0.79 3.45
N ARG A 139 -3.47 -0.75 4.78
CA ARG A 139 -2.28 -0.21 5.47
C ARG A 139 -1.04 -1.06 5.22
N LEU A 140 -1.15 -2.39 5.24
CA LEU A 140 -0.04 -3.28 4.90
C LEU A 140 0.49 -2.97 3.49
N HIS A 141 -0.41 -2.83 2.53
CA HIS A 141 -0.04 -2.47 1.15
C HIS A 141 0.72 -1.15 1.09
N GLU A 142 0.18 -0.08 1.68
CA GLU A 142 0.81 1.24 1.71
C GLU A 142 2.22 1.20 2.32
N VAL A 143 2.37 0.54 3.47
CA VAL A 143 3.67 0.41 4.14
C VAL A 143 4.65 -0.36 3.27
N CYS A 144 4.23 -1.48 2.67
CA CYS A 144 5.12 -2.32 1.87
C CYS A 144 5.54 -1.65 0.55
N VAL A 145 4.62 -1.03 -0.20
CA VAL A 145 5.00 -0.34 -1.46
C VAL A 145 5.91 0.84 -1.17
N HIS A 146 5.62 1.60 -0.10
CA HIS A 146 6.42 2.77 0.22
C HIS A 146 7.75 2.43 0.89
N HIS A 147 7.91 1.24 1.49
CA HIS A 147 9.23 0.77 1.91
C HIS A 147 10.15 0.54 0.70
N LEU A 148 9.61 0.04 -0.42
CA LEU A 148 10.34 -0.04 -1.69
C LEU A 148 10.64 1.38 -2.22
N ASP A 149 9.66 2.28 -2.16
CA ASP A 149 9.83 3.66 -2.62
C ASP A 149 10.88 4.45 -1.81
N LEU A 150 11.17 4.08 -0.57
CA LEU A 150 12.27 4.69 0.21
C LEU A 150 13.66 4.38 -0.35
N ALA A 151 13.80 3.43 -1.28
CA ALA A 151 15.07 3.10 -1.94
C ALA A 151 16.23 2.91 -0.94
N CYS A 152 15.97 2.13 0.13
CA CYS A 152 16.90 1.87 1.23
C CYS A 152 17.46 0.43 1.23
N GLY A 153 17.36 -0.28 0.10
CA GLY A 153 17.91 -1.62 -0.09
C GLY A 153 16.94 -2.76 0.23
N VAL A 154 15.68 -2.47 0.55
CA VAL A 154 14.63 -3.49 0.72
C VAL A 154 14.14 -4.01 -0.63
N SER A 155 13.87 -5.30 -0.70
CA SER A 155 13.35 -6.01 -1.86
C SER A 155 11.95 -6.54 -1.59
N ALA A 156 11.16 -6.73 -2.66
CA ALA A 156 9.89 -7.45 -2.56
C ALA A 156 10.09 -8.89 -2.07
N ASP A 157 11.24 -9.50 -2.39
CA ASP A 157 11.59 -10.85 -1.97
C ASP A 157 11.78 -10.98 -0.43
N ASP A 158 11.82 -9.86 0.31
CA ASP A 158 11.89 -9.86 1.78
C ASP A 158 10.52 -10.09 2.45
N LEU A 159 9.44 -10.15 1.67
CA LEU A 159 8.09 -10.40 2.18
C LEU A 159 7.90 -11.88 2.54
N ALA A 160 7.20 -12.13 3.65
CA ALA A 160 6.68 -13.46 3.94
C ALA A 160 5.69 -13.89 2.83
N ALA A 161 5.78 -15.16 2.39
CA ALA A 161 4.99 -15.68 1.28
C ALA A 161 3.47 -15.44 1.46
N ASP A 162 2.94 -15.74 2.65
CA ASP A 162 1.52 -15.53 2.95
C ASP A 162 1.13 -14.04 2.89
N ALA A 163 2.01 -13.12 3.31
CA ALA A 163 1.75 -11.69 3.19
C ALA A 163 1.77 -11.24 1.71
N ALA A 164 2.68 -11.80 0.91
CA ALA A 164 2.79 -11.53 -0.51
C ALA A 164 1.55 -12.00 -1.28
N GLU A 165 0.98 -13.16 -0.93
CA GLU A 165 -0.29 -13.65 -1.49
C GLU A 165 -1.42 -12.61 -1.26
N TRP A 166 -1.59 -12.12 -0.03
CA TRP A 166 -2.65 -11.16 0.28
C TRP A 166 -2.44 -9.81 -0.39
N LEU A 167 -1.19 -9.36 -0.48
CA LEU A 167 -0.81 -8.17 -1.22
C LEU A 167 -1.06 -8.32 -2.73
N LEU A 168 -0.79 -9.50 -3.29
CA LEU A 168 -1.10 -9.81 -4.70
C LEU A 168 -2.61 -9.81 -4.94
N ARG A 169 -3.41 -10.46 -4.08
CA ARG A 169 -4.88 -10.42 -4.14
C ARG A 169 -5.41 -8.98 -4.10
N TRP A 170 -4.83 -8.14 -3.24
CA TRP A 170 -5.20 -6.73 -3.15
C TRP A 170 -4.97 -5.97 -4.46
N VAL A 171 -3.78 -6.09 -5.06
CA VAL A 171 -3.51 -5.37 -6.33
C VAL A 171 -4.31 -5.94 -7.50
N LEU A 172 -4.54 -7.26 -7.53
CA LEU A 172 -5.40 -7.87 -8.55
C LEU A 172 -6.84 -7.36 -8.45
N PHE A 173 -7.37 -7.21 -7.24
CA PHE A 173 -8.69 -6.59 -7.00
C PHE A 173 -8.71 -5.14 -7.49
N ARG A 174 -7.68 -4.34 -7.17
CA ARG A 174 -7.58 -2.94 -7.60
C ARG A 174 -7.45 -2.76 -9.11
N LEU A 175 -6.95 -3.77 -9.81
CA LEU A 175 -6.68 -3.73 -11.25
C LEU A 175 -7.76 -4.42 -12.10
N GLU A 176 -8.80 -5.00 -11.49
CA GLU A 176 -9.82 -5.77 -12.19
C GLU A 176 -10.40 -5.00 -13.39
N ASP A 177 -10.85 -3.77 -13.15
CA ASP A 177 -11.43 -2.87 -14.17
C ASP A 177 -10.49 -1.73 -14.58
N ALA A 178 -9.18 -1.86 -14.34
CA ALA A 178 -8.22 -0.82 -14.70
C ALA A 178 -8.08 -0.69 -16.22
N ASP A 179 -7.89 0.53 -16.70
CA ASP A 179 -7.55 0.84 -18.10
C ASP A 179 -6.07 0.53 -18.38
N ILE A 180 -5.77 -0.77 -18.38
CA ILE A 180 -4.46 -1.36 -18.67
C ILE A 180 -4.65 -2.52 -19.66
N PRO A 181 -3.58 -2.99 -20.33
CA PRO A 181 -3.64 -4.22 -21.13
C PRO A 181 -4.25 -5.37 -20.32
N ARG A 182 -5.02 -6.24 -20.97
CA ARG A 182 -5.52 -7.44 -20.29
C ARG A 182 -4.36 -8.35 -19.95
N LEU A 183 -4.22 -8.69 -18.67
CA LEU A 183 -3.14 -9.55 -18.18
C LEU A 183 -3.73 -10.82 -17.58
N LYS A 184 -3.20 -11.97 -17.97
CA LYS A 184 -3.37 -13.23 -17.25
C LYS A 184 -2.19 -13.37 -16.30
N VAL A 185 -2.43 -13.07 -15.03
CA VAL A 185 -1.42 -13.10 -13.97
C VAL A 185 -1.41 -14.49 -13.33
N ILE A 186 -0.25 -15.12 -13.27
CA ILE A 186 -0.05 -16.46 -12.68
C ILE A 186 1.01 -16.34 -11.57
N GLY A 187 0.53 -16.28 -10.33
CA GLY A 187 1.37 -16.35 -9.12
C GLY A 187 1.46 -17.75 -8.55
N ASP A 188 2.15 -17.87 -7.41
CA ASP A 188 2.29 -19.11 -6.65
C ASP A 188 0.96 -19.51 -5.99
N SER A 189 0.21 -18.52 -5.50
CA SER A 189 -1.04 -18.74 -4.75
C SER A 189 -2.31 -18.50 -5.58
N ILE A 190 -2.25 -17.61 -6.58
CA ILE A 190 -3.42 -17.14 -7.30
C ILE A 190 -3.16 -16.94 -8.78
N GLN A 191 -4.15 -17.28 -9.59
CA GLN A 191 -4.24 -16.93 -11.00
C GLN A 191 -5.47 -16.06 -11.24
N ALA A 192 -5.30 -14.95 -11.95
CA ALA A 192 -6.38 -14.02 -12.27
C ALA A 192 -6.22 -13.39 -13.66
N VAL A 193 -7.29 -12.81 -14.16
CA VAL A 193 -7.25 -11.93 -15.34
C VAL A 193 -7.71 -10.55 -14.91
N VAL A 194 -6.90 -9.54 -15.19
CA VAL A 194 -7.15 -8.13 -14.83
C VAL A 194 -7.00 -7.22 -16.05
N GLY A 195 -7.51 -5.99 -15.94
CA GLY A 195 -7.45 -5.00 -17.01
C GLY A 195 -8.59 -5.11 -18.02
N THR A 196 -8.82 -4.02 -18.75
CA THR A 196 -9.95 -3.88 -19.70
C THR A 196 -9.52 -3.67 -21.15
N GLY A 197 -8.21 -3.71 -21.44
CA GLY A 197 -7.68 -3.55 -22.80
C GLY A 197 -8.32 -4.51 -23.84
N PRO A 198 -8.36 -4.13 -25.13
CA PRO A 198 -9.15 -4.82 -26.15
C PRO A 198 -8.58 -6.18 -26.58
N ASP A 199 -7.31 -6.45 -26.29
CA ASP A 199 -6.60 -7.63 -26.76
C ASP A 199 -6.87 -8.89 -25.93
N GLN A 200 -6.38 -10.04 -26.42
CA GLN A 200 -6.35 -11.26 -25.62
C GLN A 200 -5.43 -11.08 -24.40
N PRO A 201 -5.72 -11.72 -23.25
CA PRO A 201 -4.90 -11.56 -22.06
C PRO A 201 -3.45 -11.97 -22.32
N HIS A 202 -2.52 -11.06 -22.09
CA HIS A 202 -1.09 -11.32 -22.13
C HIS A 202 -0.68 -12.04 -20.84
N GLU A 203 0.00 -13.18 -20.97
CA GLU A 203 0.36 -14.01 -19.83
C GLU A 203 1.64 -13.51 -19.15
N VAL A 204 1.59 -13.38 -17.83
CA VAL A 204 2.73 -13.01 -16.98
C VAL A 204 2.80 -13.92 -15.77
N HIS A 205 4.02 -14.31 -15.37
CA HIS A 205 4.20 -15.19 -14.22
C HIS A 205 5.48 -14.87 -13.44
N ALA A 206 5.39 -14.99 -12.11
CA ALA A 206 6.48 -14.81 -11.15
C ALA A 206 5.99 -15.23 -9.76
N HIS A 207 6.90 -15.23 -8.76
CA HIS A 207 6.49 -15.34 -7.36
C HIS A 207 5.56 -14.18 -6.95
N ASP A 208 4.66 -14.44 -6.01
CA ASP A 208 3.60 -13.49 -5.63
C ASP A 208 4.14 -12.11 -5.25
N ALA A 209 5.24 -12.06 -4.51
CA ALA A 209 5.87 -10.82 -4.09
C ALA A 209 6.36 -9.97 -5.28
N ARG A 210 6.96 -10.61 -6.29
CA ARG A 210 7.45 -9.92 -7.49
C ARG A 210 6.31 -9.46 -8.38
N LEU A 211 5.25 -10.27 -8.51
CA LEU A 211 4.03 -9.87 -9.21
C LEU A 211 3.36 -8.67 -8.52
N TRP A 212 3.23 -8.71 -7.19
CA TRP A 212 2.70 -7.58 -6.42
C TRP A 212 3.51 -6.30 -6.63
N ALA A 213 4.84 -6.38 -6.51
CA ALA A 213 5.70 -5.22 -6.69
C ALA A 213 5.68 -4.69 -8.13
N TRP A 214 5.63 -5.58 -9.15
CA TRP A 214 5.55 -5.17 -10.55
C TRP A 214 4.18 -4.57 -10.91
N LEU A 215 3.08 -5.20 -10.49
CA LEU A 215 1.71 -4.70 -10.71
C LEU A 215 1.44 -3.37 -10.01
N SER A 216 2.14 -3.09 -8.90
CA SER A 216 2.10 -1.78 -8.25
C SER A 216 3.06 -0.75 -8.88
N GLY A 217 3.86 -1.15 -9.87
CA GLY A 217 4.82 -0.29 -10.58
C GLY A 217 6.15 -0.06 -9.86
N ARG A 218 6.48 -0.89 -8.85
CA ARG A 218 7.70 -0.78 -8.02
C ARG A 218 8.80 -1.78 -8.38
N ALA A 219 8.51 -2.77 -9.24
CA ALA A 219 9.52 -3.70 -9.75
C ALA A 219 9.69 -3.56 -11.26
N ALA A 220 10.93 -3.79 -11.72
CA ALA A 220 11.24 -3.77 -13.15
C ALA A 220 10.55 -4.93 -13.88
N PRO A 221 10.15 -4.76 -15.15
CA PRO A 221 9.54 -5.85 -15.92
C PRO A 221 10.40 -7.13 -15.98
N ALA A 222 11.73 -7.01 -15.91
CA ALA A 222 12.63 -8.16 -15.89
C ALA A 222 12.46 -9.08 -14.66
N SER A 223 11.75 -8.66 -13.61
CA SER A 223 11.43 -9.52 -12.46
C SER A 223 10.20 -10.42 -12.69
N VAL A 224 9.50 -10.26 -13.82
CA VAL A 224 8.27 -10.97 -14.17
C VAL A 224 8.39 -11.52 -15.59
N ASN A 225 8.26 -12.83 -15.75
CA ASN A 225 8.34 -13.45 -17.08
C ASN A 225 7.15 -13.02 -17.94
N GLY A 226 7.43 -12.59 -19.18
CA GLY A 226 6.42 -12.09 -20.11
C GLY A 226 6.11 -10.61 -19.94
N ALA A 227 6.74 -9.88 -19.01
CA ALA A 227 6.44 -8.46 -18.80
C ALA A 227 7.29 -7.50 -19.66
N GLU A 228 8.23 -7.98 -20.48
CA GLU A 228 9.35 -7.21 -21.04
C GLU A 228 8.93 -5.95 -21.81
N ASN A 229 7.76 -5.97 -22.45
CA ASN A 229 7.22 -4.86 -23.23
C ASN A 229 6.04 -4.14 -22.55
N LEU A 230 5.75 -4.47 -21.29
CA LEU A 230 4.65 -3.91 -20.53
C LEU A 230 5.15 -2.81 -19.59
N ARG A 231 4.43 -1.69 -19.58
CA ARG A 231 4.59 -0.64 -18.57
C ARG A 231 3.24 -0.36 -17.95
N LEU A 232 3.17 -0.53 -16.64
CA LEU A 232 1.99 -0.24 -15.85
C LEU A 232 2.15 1.12 -15.17
N PRO A 233 1.07 1.89 -14.99
CA PRO A 233 1.11 3.08 -14.16
C PRO A 233 1.40 2.71 -12.70
N LEU A 234 1.91 3.65 -11.91
CA LEU A 234 2.04 3.46 -10.47
C LEU A 234 0.65 3.27 -9.86
N LEU A 235 0.49 2.17 -9.13
CA LEU A 235 -0.70 1.97 -8.31
C LEU A 235 -0.49 2.71 -6.99
N GLY A 236 -1.40 3.63 -6.67
CA GLY A 236 -1.43 4.34 -5.39
C GLY A 236 -2.64 4.00 -4.54
#